data_AF-A0A485P5Z3-F1
#
_entry.id   AF-A0A485P5Z3-F1
#
_cell.length_a   1.000
_cell.length_b   1.000
_cell.length_c   1.000
_cell.angle_alpha   90.00
_cell.angle_beta   90.00
_cell.angle_gamma   90.00
#
_symmetry.space_group_name_H-M   'P 1'
#
loop_
_entity.id
_entity.type
_entity.pdbx_description
1 polymer ?
#
loop_
_entity_poly.entity_id
_entity_poly.type
_entity_poly.pdbx_seq_one_letter_code
_entity_poly.pdbx_strand_id
1 'polypeptide(L)'
;MPYKLAIGKITNGLQSPYYGPASCAEDGSWSYRTPTYMLNCIIKLHTVVESIINEISRALNLLAKQQTKTRNAIYQNRLALDYLLASEGGVCGKINLSNCCLQIDDEGKVIEEITDRMRKDAHVLVQTWK
;
A
#
# COMPACT_ATOMS: atom_id res chain seq x y z
N MET A 1 -22.03 19.87 3.59
CA MET A 1 -20.64 19.79 3.09
C MET A 1 -20.24 18.33 3.01
N PRO A 2 -20.05 17.79 1.80
CA PRO A 2 -19.24 16.58 1.62
C PRO A 2 -18.08 16.81 0.63
N TYR A 3 -16.96 16.23 1.02
CA TYR A 3 -15.68 16.04 0.35
C TYR A 3 -15.80 15.80 -1.17
N LYS A 4 -15.43 16.80 -1.97
CA LYS A 4 -14.97 16.59 -3.34
C LYS A 4 -13.65 15.82 -3.28
N LEU A 5 -13.68 14.51 -3.47
CA LEU A 5 -12.47 13.75 -3.78
C LEU A 5 -11.92 14.32 -5.09
N ALA A 6 -10.73 14.90 -5.02
CA ALA A 6 -10.05 15.52 -6.13
C ALA A 6 -9.56 14.48 -7.14
N ILE A 7 -10.47 13.94 -7.95
CA ILE A 7 -10.15 13.20 -9.19
C ILE A 7 -9.86 14.23 -10.31
N GLY A 8 -9.08 15.27 -9.99
CA GLY A 8 -8.90 16.44 -10.86
C GLY A 8 -7.44 16.76 -11.18
N LYS A 9 -6.48 15.91 -10.81
CA LYS A 9 -5.05 16.20 -10.98
C LYS A 9 -4.20 15.02 -11.49
N ILE A 10 -4.78 14.12 -12.29
CA ILE A 10 -4.01 13.19 -13.13
C ILE A 10 -4.53 13.24 -14.58
N THR A 11 -4.88 14.43 -15.06
CA THR A 11 -5.17 14.70 -16.47
C THR A 11 -4.36 15.91 -16.94
N ASN A 12 -3.05 15.91 -16.65
CA ASN A 12 -2.12 16.82 -17.33
C ASN A 12 -1.24 15.98 -18.24
N GLY A 13 -1.73 15.76 -19.45
CA GLY A 13 -1.02 15.09 -20.54
C GLY A 13 -1.74 13.84 -21.02
N LEU A 14 -2.38 13.95 -22.19
CA LEU A 14 -3.06 12.89 -22.97
C LEU A 14 -4.50 12.55 -22.57
N GLN A 15 -5.39 13.54 -22.66
CA GLN A 15 -6.78 13.28 -23.03
C GLN A 15 -6.78 12.81 -24.50
N SER A 16 -6.85 11.51 -24.75
CA SER A 16 -7.05 11.00 -26.12
C SER A 16 -8.42 11.47 -26.63
N PRO A 17 -8.50 12.20 -27.75
CA PRO A 17 -9.74 12.83 -28.22
C PRO A 17 -10.80 11.84 -28.72
N TYR A 18 -10.50 10.53 -28.72
CA TYR A 18 -11.39 9.50 -29.25
C TYR A 18 -12.30 8.83 -28.22
N TYR A 19 -12.11 9.08 -26.91
CA TYR A 19 -12.92 8.46 -25.87
C TYR A 19 -13.58 9.52 -24.97
N GLY A 20 -14.87 9.77 -25.22
CA GLY A 20 -15.74 10.48 -24.29
C GLY A 20 -15.93 9.71 -22.97
N PRO A 21 -16.46 10.34 -21.91
CA PRO A 21 -16.67 9.68 -20.63
C PRO A 21 -17.76 8.61 -20.78
N ALA A 22 -17.35 7.37 -21.07
CA ALA A 22 -18.26 6.23 -21.02
C ALA A 22 -18.65 5.97 -19.55
N SER A 23 -19.82 6.43 -19.13
CA SER A 23 -20.43 5.99 -17.88
C SER A 23 -20.77 4.50 -18.01
N CYS A 24 -20.31 3.69 -17.06
CA CYS A 24 -20.96 2.41 -16.81
C CYS A 24 -22.34 2.77 -16.25
N ALA A 25 -23.38 2.75 -17.08
CA ALA A 25 -24.72 3.11 -16.65
C ALA A 25 -25.26 2.04 -15.68
N GLU A 26 -25.84 2.47 -14.54
CA GLU A 26 -26.48 1.58 -13.57
C GLU A 26 -27.79 0.95 -14.09
N ASP A 27 -28.32 1.41 -15.23
CA ASP A 27 -29.74 1.28 -15.60
C ASP A 27 -30.07 0.35 -16.78
N GLY A 28 -29.15 -0.46 -17.29
CA GLY A 28 -29.54 -1.62 -18.12
C GLY A 28 -30.08 -1.35 -19.54
N SER A 29 -29.93 -0.15 -20.11
CA SER A 29 -30.31 0.17 -21.50
C SER A 29 -29.28 -0.21 -22.61
N TRP A 30 -29.51 -1.38 -23.22
CA TRP A 30 -29.25 -1.84 -24.60
C TRP A 30 -27.86 -1.77 -25.30
N SER A 31 -26.78 -1.26 -24.69
CA SER A 31 -25.46 -1.12 -25.36
C SER A 31 -24.36 -2.12 -24.95
N TYR A 32 -24.68 -3.08 -24.07
CA TYR A 32 -23.74 -4.06 -23.46
C TYR A 32 -23.06 -5.02 -24.43
N ARG A 33 -23.55 -5.13 -25.66
CA ARG A 33 -23.20 -6.23 -26.58
C ARG A 33 -22.14 -5.87 -27.63
N THR A 34 -21.58 -4.65 -27.57
CA THR A 34 -20.45 -4.29 -28.46
C THR A 34 -19.13 -4.63 -27.79
N PRO A 35 -18.22 -5.38 -28.46
CA PRO A 35 -16.89 -5.69 -27.93
C PRO A 35 -16.12 -4.45 -27.46
N THR A 36 -16.29 -3.32 -28.13
CA THR A 36 -15.66 -2.03 -27.80
C THR A 36 -16.11 -1.47 -26.46
N TYR A 37 -17.40 -1.58 -26.12
CA TYR A 37 -17.93 -1.11 -24.84
C TYR A 37 -17.37 -1.93 -23.67
N MET A 38 -17.43 -3.26 -23.76
CA MET A 38 -16.91 -4.16 -22.73
C MET A 38 -15.40 -3.96 -22.50
N LEU A 39 -14.63 -3.77 -23.58
CA LEU A 39 -13.20 -3.50 -23.49
C LEU A 39 -12.90 -2.20 -22.74
N ASN A 40 -13.63 -1.12 -23.01
CA ASN A 40 -13.47 0.16 -22.31
C ASN A 40 -13.77 0.03 -20.81
N CYS A 41 -14.81 -0.72 -20.44
CA CYS A 41 -15.13 -1.00 -19.03
C CYS A 41 -14.00 -1.79 -18.33
N ILE A 42 -13.45 -2.81 -18.99
CA ILE A 42 -12.34 -3.61 -18.45
C ILE A 42 -11.09 -2.76 -18.25
N ILE A 43 -10.73 -1.91 -19.23
CA ILE A 43 -9.59 -1.00 -19.12
C ILE A 43 -9.77 -0.05 -17.93
N LYS A 44 -10.95 0.56 -17.76
CA LYS A 44 -11.21 1.44 -16.61
C LYS A 44 -11.09 0.70 -15.28
N LEU A 45 -11.70 -0.47 -15.14
CA LEU A 45 -11.58 -1.28 -13.93
C LEU A 45 -10.11 -1.63 -13.64
N HIS A 46 -9.36 -1.98 -14.68
CA HIS A 46 -7.94 -2.29 -14.55
C HIS A 46 -7.13 -1.08 -14.06
N THR A 47 -7.34 0.11 -14.63
CA THR A 47 -6.66 1.35 -14.19
C THR A 47 -6.96 1.70 -12.74
N VAL A 48 -8.21 1.49 -12.28
CA VAL A 48 -8.60 1.71 -10.88
C VAL A 48 -7.89 0.70 -9.96
N VAL A 49 -7.84 -0.57 -10.34
CA VAL A 49 -7.13 -1.61 -9.57
C VAL A 49 -5.64 -1.31 -9.47
N GLU A 50 -4.97 -0.92 -10.56
CA GLU A 50 -3.56 -0.54 -10.56
C GLU A 50 -3.30 0.67 -9.64
N SER A 51 -4.16 1.69 -9.70
CA SER A 51 -4.05 2.86 -8.81
C SER A 51 -4.18 2.47 -7.33
N ILE A 52 -5.13 1.58 -6.99
CA ILE A 52 -5.34 1.12 -5.62
C ILE A 52 -4.12 0.31 -5.15
N ILE A 53 -3.60 -0.59 -5.99
CA ILE A 53 -2.43 -1.40 -5.64
C ILE A 53 -1.20 -0.52 -5.41
N ASN A 54 -1.00 0.53 -6.22
CA ASN A 54 0.10 1.47 -6.03
C ASN A 54 0.00 2.23 -4.71
N GLU A 55 -1.20 2.69 -4.34
CA GLU A 55 -1.45 3.38 -3.08
C GLU A 55 -1.28 2.44 -1.87
N ILE A 56 -1.83 1.23 -1.92
CA ILE A 56 -1.66 0.20 -0.88
C ILE A 56 -0.18 -0.15 -0.71
N SER A 57 0.53 -0.38 -1.82
CA SER A 57 1.96 -0.70 -1.80
C SER A 57 2.77 0.42 -1.16
N ARG A 58 2.41 1.68 -1.41
CA ARG A 58 3.07 2.84 -0.77
C ARG A 58 2.77 2.90 0.73
N ALA A 59 1.52 2.73 1.13
CA ALA A 59 1.12 2.75 2.54
C ALA A 59 1.81 1.62 3.34
N LEU A 60 1.82 0.40 2.82
CA LEU A 60 2.50 -0.74 3.45
C LEU A 60 4.00 -0.51 3.60
N ASN A 61 4.67 0.05 2.59
CA ASN A 61 6.08 0.42 2.68
C ASN A 61 6.37 1.47 3.77
N LEU A 62 5.48 2.45 3.95
CA LEU A 62 5.62 3.44 5.02
C LEU A 62 5.45 2.79 6.40
N LEU A 63 4.48 1.89 6.54
CA LEU A 63 4.25 1.13 7.77
C LEU A 63 5.44 0.24 8.11
N ALA A 64 6.00 -0.48 7.13
CA ALA A 64 7.20 -1.29 7.29
C ALA A 64 8.37 -0.46 7.83
N LYS A 65 8.66 0.68 7.21
CA LYS A 65 9.72 1.60 7.64
C LYS A 65 9.47 2.15 9.04
N GLN A 66 8.22 2.46 9.37
CA GLN A 66 7.85 2.92 10.71
C GLN A 66 8.04 1.81 11.74
N GLN A 67 7.63 0.58 11.45
CA GLN A 67 7.80 -0.57 12.32
C GLN A 67 9.29 -0.81 12.64
N THR A 68 10.16 -0.83 11.62
CA THR A 68 11.61 -1.01 11.84
C THR A 68 12.20 0.11 12.71
N LYS A 69 11.79 1.36 12.50
CA LYS A 69 12.23 2.50 13.35
C LYS A 69 11.73 2.37 14.79
N THR A 70 10.46 2.05 14.99
CA THR A 70 9.87 1.84 16.32
C THR A 70 10.55 0.68 17.04
N ARG A 71 10.80 -0.43 16.34
CA ARG A 71 11.57 -1.56 16.85
C ARG A 71 12.96 -1.12 17.35
N ASN A 72 13.71 -0.37 16.53
CA ASN A 72 15.03 0.10 16.91
C ASN A 72 14.99 1.04 18.12
N ALA A 73 14.00 1.93 18.21
CA ALA A 73 13.80 2.79 19.36
C ALA A 73 13.48 1.99 20.63
N ILE A 74 12.65 0.94 20.54
CA ILE A 74 12.36 0.03 21.66
C ILE A 74 13.65 -0.66 22.13
N TYR A 75 14.49 -1.16 21.21
CA TYR A 75 15.76 -1.77 21.59
C TYR A 75 16.72 -0.80 22.26
N GLN A 76 16.84 0.43 21.75
CA GLN A 76 17.67 1.46 22.37
C GLN A 76 17.17 1.81 23.78
N ASN A 77 15.86 2.00 23.94
CA ASN A 77 15.26 2.26 25.25
C ASN A 77 15.49 1.08 26.21
N ARG A 78 15.38 -0.16 25.73
CA ARG A 78 15.64 -1.35 26.54
C ARG A 78 17.08 -1.39 27.04
N LEU A 79 18.05 -1.14 26.16
CA LEU A 79 19.47 -1.09 26.53
C LEU A 79 19.75 0.02 27.56
N ALA A 80 19.18 1.21 27.36
CA ALA A 80 19.33 2.30 28.31
C ALA A 80 18.74 1.97 29.68
N LEU A 81 17.56 1.35 29.72
CA LEU A 81 16.93 0.91 30.96
C LEU A 81 17.70 -0.23 31.62
N ASP A 82 18.22 -1.19 30.86
CA ASP A 82 19.05 -2.28 31.40
C ASP A 82 20.35 -1.73 32.00
N TYR A 83 20.93 -0.69 31.42
CA TYR A 83 22.08 0.02 32.01
C TYR A 83 21.71 0.72 33.32
N LEU A 84 20.59 1.45 33.35
CA LEU A 84 20.12 2.14 34.58
C LEU A 84 19.77 1.16 35.70
N LEU A 85 19.28 -0.03 35.35
CA LEU A 85 18.85 -1.08 36.28
C LEU A 85 19.91 -2.18 36.45
N ALA A 86 21.17 -1.93 36.09
CA ALA A 86 22.22 -2.95 36.12
C ALA A 86 22.40 -3.58 37.51
N SER A 87 22.25 -2.80 38.59
CA SER A 87 22.30 -3.29 39.99
C SER A 87 21.12 -4.19 40.37
N GLU A 88 20.01 -4.10 39.65
CA GLU A 88 18.78 -4.84 39.89
C GLU A 88 18.60 -6.02 38.91
N GLY A 89 19.65 -6.37 38.15
CA GLY A 89 19.60 -7.42 37.13
C GLY A 89 18.95 -6.97 35.82
N GLY A 90 18.98 -5.67 35.53
CA GLY A 90 18.34 -5.05 34.37
C GLY A 90 16.82 -4.98 34.52
N VAL A 91 16.15 -4.58 33.44
CA VAL A 91 14.68 -4.52 33.35
C VAL A 91 14.07 -5.90 33.60
N CYS A 92 14.77 -6.97 33.23
CA CYS A 92 14.32 -8.34 33.42
C CYS A 92 14.28 -8.78 34.88
N GLY A 93 15.38 -8.53 35.61
CA GLY A 93 15.46 -8.80 37.04
C GLY A 93 14.45 -7.95 37.82
N LYS A 94 14.28 -6.69 37.43
CA LYS A 94 13.35 -5.77 38.10
C LYS A 94 11.87 -6.11 37.88
N ILE A 95 11.47 -6.47 36.65
CA ILE A 95 10.06 -6.77 36.31
C ILE A 95 9.73 -8.26 36.58
N ASN A 96 10.72 -9.09 36.92
CA ASN A 96 10.56 -10.52 37.17
C ASN A 96 9.85 -11.24 35.99
N LEU A 97 10.25 -10.88 34.77
CA LEU A 97 9.74 -11.48 33.54
C LEU A 97 10.45 -12.81 33.27
N SER A 98 9.69 -13.88 33.07
CA SER A 98 10.25 -15.18 32.66
C SER A 98 10.79 -15.18 31.23
N ASN A 99 10.25 -14.31 30.35
CA ASN A 99 10.70 -14.16 28.98
C ASN A 99 11.52 -12.87 28.80
N CYS A 100 12.80 -12.98 29.16
CA CYS A 100 13.75 -11.87 29.16
C CYS A 100 14.16 -11.40 27.76
N CYS A 101 14.13 -12.32 26.79
CA CYS A 101 14.73 -12.17 25.46
C CYS A 101 13.64 -12.05 24.39
N LEU A 102 12.74 -11.07 24.55
CA LEU A 102 11.74 -10.78 23.54
C LEU A 102 12.42 -10.21 22.29
N GLN A 103 12.52 -11.04 21.25
CA GLN A 103 12.90 -10.59 19.92
C GLN A 103 11.65 -10.07 19.22
N ILE A 104 11.76 -8.85 18.69
CA ILE A 104 10.80 -8.31 17.75
C ILE A 104 11.37 -8.66 16.37
N ASP A 105 10.65 -9.43 15.57
CA ASP A 105 11.10 -9.77 14.23
C ASP A 105 11.05 -8.53 13.31
N ASP A 106 12.03 -8.43 12.40
CA ASP A 106 12.07 -7.34 11.42
C ASP A 106 11.37 -7.77 10.13
N GLU A 107 10.04 -7.75 10.17
CA GLU A 107 9.19 -8.09 9.03
C GLU A 107 9.11 -6.99 7.97
N GLY A 108 9.78 -5.84 8.21
CA GLY A 108 9.76 -4.71 7.29
C GLY A 108 10.24 -5.08 5.89
N LYS A 109 11.30 -5.91 5.79
CA LYS A 109 11.83 -6.39 4.50
C LYS A 109 10.86 -7.29 3.76
N VAL A 110 10.17 -8.18 4.47
CA VAL A 110 9.18 -9.09 3.88
C VAL A 110 8.03 -8.28 3.28
N ILE A 111 7.59 -7.22 3.99
CA ILE A 111 6.57 -6.30 3.49
C ILE A 111 7.07 -5.55 2.25
N GLU A 112 8.30 -5.03 2.26
CA GLU A 112 8.89 -4.38 1.08
C GLU A 112 8.87 -5.32 -0.14
N GLU A 113 9.33 -6.57 0.00
CA GLU A 113 9.31 -7.58 -1.07
C GLU A 113 7.90 -7.90 -1.58
N ILE A 114 6.91 -8.03 -0.68
CA ILE A 114 5.51 -8.25 -1.05
C ILE A 114 4.99 -7.08 -1.89
N THR A 115 5.23 -5.84 -1.44
CA THR A 115 4.74 -4.65 -2.15
C THR A 115 5.41 -4.46 -3.51
N ASP A 116 6.66 -4.86 -3.66
CA ASP A 116 7.35 -4.84 -4.95
C ASP A 116 6.77 -5.86 -5.93
N ARG A 117 6.38 -7.05 -5.45
CA ARG A 117 5.64 -8.02 -6.26
C ARG A 117 4.27 -7.47 -6.67
N MET A 118 3.52 -6.90 -5.72
CA MET A 118 2.21 -6.29 -6.00
C MET A 118 2.29 -5.23 -7.12
N ARG A 119 3.29 -4.35 -7.08
CA ARG A 119 3.49 -3.34 -8.13
C ARG A 119 3.85 -3.97 -9.47
N LYS A 120 4.72 -4.98 -9.49
CA LYS A 120 5.10 -5.68 -10.72
C LYS A 120 3.90 -6.37 -11.37
N ASP A 121 3.06 -7.02 -10.58
CA ASP A 121 1.89 -7.75 -11.08
C ASP A 121 0.78 -6.80 -11.53
N ALA A 122 0.64 -5.65 -10.88
CA ALA A 122 -0.34 -4.62 -11.26
C ALA A 122 0.06 -3.83 -12.51
N HIS A 123 1.35 -3.82 -12.85
CA HIS A 123 1.83 -3.04 -13.99
C HIS A 123 1.55 -3.78 -15.31
N VAL A 124 0.51 -3.36 -16.01
CA VAL A 124 0.25 -3.80 -17.39
C VAL A 124 0.71 -2.70 -18.33
N LEU A 125 1.65 -3.04 -19.23
CA LEU A 125 1.98 -2.20 -20.36
C LEU A 125 0.70 -1.92 -21.14
N VAL A 126 0.36 -0.63 -21.32
CA VAL A 126 -0.72 -0.20 -22.21
C VAL A 126 -0.59 -0.97 -23.52
N GLN A 127 -1.55 -1.84 -23.80
CA GLN A 127 -1.61 -2.62 -25.03
C GLN A 127 -1.75 -1.64 -26.18
N THR A 128 -0.67 -1.41 -26.93
CA THR A 128 -0.71 -0.65 -28.17
C THR A 128 -1.21 -1.57 -29.27
N TRP A 129 -2.47 -1.39 -29.65
CA TRP A 129 -3.04 -2.03 -30.84
C TRP A 129 -2.47 -1.32 -32.08
N LYS A 130 -1.89 -2.08 -33.02
CA LYS A 130 -1.54 -1.62 -34.37
C LYS A 130 -2.73 -1.81 -35.31
#